data_AF-A0A7S1Y9R3-F1
#
_entry.id   AF-A0A7S1Y9R3-F1
#
_cell.length_a   1.000
_cell.length_b   1.000
_cell.length_c   1.000
_cell.angle_alpha   90.00
_cell.angle_beta   90.00
_cell.angle_gamma   90.00
#
_symmetry.space_group_name_H-M   'P 1'
#
loop_
_entity.id
_entity.type
_entity.pdbx_description
1 polymer ?
#
loop_
_entity_poly.entity_id
_entity_poly.type
_entity_poly.pdbx_seq_one_letter_code
_entity_poly.pdbx_strand_id
1 'polypeptide(L)'
;PVPLPSHSPSFSSPTTLNSPPHPTSPLSYASPFVSRVPFVEMPPKKVSATSLDRQAYQAMHFLKLQAECKSWIETVLGQPIPSNDLFQELRSGVVLCNLMNTLFPGSVKKINKSKFGAHQIENVGTFLSCLRKVDMKEAELFEPLDLHEKKNMMKVFKCLYGFSELLVGKGKAKKWVRKTDTDFSNEEIEQWKKDYGDIDMDIPMDAGGEELIEEESEDIVDDVIKADPDDFPVSTTVTAKGLGVTLEELIQAVDEVEDFKNKAPQETADATTDASIKAAQYASQVRAMADQAAADDGGPSDEWKSKMQTQFQAIDDANEAMVDAQNDYQADRSDKKKQKKLLKACEDLKDAARGALDDAKRKPAVCAHPRDFPIDGELTNKDLDVSLAELIKACRK
;
A
#
# COMPACT_ATOMS: atom_id res chain seq x y z
N PRO A 1 41.12 -26.65 64.30
CA PRO A 1 40.78 -25.22 64.50
C PRO A 1 42.06 -24.38 64.56
N VAL A 2 42.50 -23.91 63.39
CA VAL A 2 43.67 -23.04 63.19
C VAL A 2 43.16 -21.58 63.14
N PRO A 3 43.84 -20.62 63.79
CA PRO A 3 43.57 -19.19 63.67
C PRO A 3 44.46 -18.51 62.61
N LEU A 4 43.95 -17.39 62.08
CA LEU A 4 44.69 -16.34 61.36
C LEU A 4 45.91 -15.86 62.16
N PRO A 5 46.96 -15.28 61.52
CA PRO A 5 46.96 -13.83 61.26
C PRO A 5 47.74 -13.34 60.01
N SER A 6 47.43 -12.09 59.66
CA SER A 6 48.12 -11.18 58.75
C SER A 6 49.33 -10.49 59.40
N HIS A 7 50.32 -10.09 58.58
CA HIS A 7 51.09 -8.81 58.56
C HIS A 7 52.60 -8.93 58.24
N SER A 8 52.97 -8.50 57.01
CA SER A 8 54.10 -7.60 56.62
C SER A 8 55.59 -8.02 56.88
N PRO A 9 56.65 -7.32 56.37
CA PRO A 9 56.79 -6.27 55.33
C PRO A 9 57.99 -6.42 54.33
N SER A 10 57.97 -5.60 53.26
CA SER A 10 59.06 -4.75 52.71
C SER A 10 60.35 -5.22 51.99
N PHE A 11 60.62 -4.46 50.90
CA PHE A 11 61.91 -3.95 50.35
C PHE A 11 62.85 -4.88 49.54
N SER A 12 63.00 -4.54 48.24
CA SER A 12 64.27 -4.14 47.55
C SER A 12 64.42 -4.72 46.14
N SER A 13 64.53 -3.85 45.13
CA SER A 13 65.26 -4.12 43.87
C SER A 13 66.73 -3.69 44.06
N PRO A 14 67.74 -4.22 43.33
CA PRO A 14 68.02 -3.72 41.97
C PRO A 14 68.69 -4.71 40.95
N THR A 15 68.47 -4.40 39.67
CA THR A 15 69.40 -4.35 38.50
C THR A 15 70.67 -5.24 38.44
N THR A 16 70.87 -6.01 37.36
CA THR A 16 71.89 -5.79 36.26
C THR A 16 72.34 -7.04 35.49
N LEU A 17 72.51 -6.85 34.16
CA LEU A 17 73.49 -7.41 33.21
C LEU A 17 73.60 -8.94 32.96
N ASN A 18 73.35 -9.35 31.70
CA ASN A 18 74.43 -9.69 30.75
C ASN A 18 73.91 -10.02 29.33
N SER A 19 74.37 -9.28 28.33
CA SER A 19 74.66 -9.77 26.95
C SER A 19 76.16 -10.19 26.92
N PRO A 20 76.82 -10.76 25.88
CA PRO A 20 76.61 -10.66 24.40
C PRO A 20 77.07 -11.98 23.64
N PRO A 21 77.59 -12.02 22.38
CA PRO A 21 77.10 -11.52 21.07
C PRO A 21 77.41 -12.37 19.78
N HIS A 22 76.91 -11.85 18.63
CA HIS A 22 77.53 -11.77 17.26
C HIS A 22 77.57 -13.03 16.33
N PRO A 23 77.84 -12.88 15.01
CA PRO A 23 77.37 -11.88 14.02
C PRO A 23 77.08 -12.50 12.61
N THR A 24 76.54 -11.73 11.65
CA THR A 24 77.08 -11.45 10.29
C THR A 24 75.99 -10.96 9.31
N SER A 25 76.18 -9.76 8.75
CA SER A 25 75.54 -9.18 7.53
C SER A 25 76.47 -9.41 6.30
N PRO A 26 76.35 -8.78 5.09
CA PRO A 26 75.30 -7.96 4.40
C PRO A 26 75.03 -8.44 2.93
N LEU A 27 74.07 -7.96 2.10
CA LEU A 27 74.05 -6.75 1.22
C LEU A 27 72.75 -6.79 0.36
N SER A 28 71.89 -5.76 0.38
CA SER A 28 71.58 -4.75 -0.68
C SER A 28 71.24 -5.23 -2.11
N TYR A 29 69.99 -5.02 -2.57
CA TYR A 29 69.67 -4.33 -3.85
C TYR A 29 68.16 -3.94 -3.93
N ALA A 30 67.89 -2.82 -4.61
CA ALA A 30 66.68 -2.00 -4.55
C ALA A 30 65.44 -2.49 -5.34
N SER A 31 64.24 -2.01 -4.95
CA SER A 31 63.23 -1.48 -5.88
C SER A 31 62.17 -0.60 -5.16
N PRO A 32 61.50 0.36 -5.85
CA PRO A 32 60.78 1.47 -5.23
C PRO A 32 59.24 1.32 -5.23
N PHE A 33 58.54 2.24 -4.53
CA PHE A 33 57.13 2.63 -4.72
C PHE A 33 56.09 1.57 -4.25
N VAL A 34 55.20 1.80 -3.28
CA VAL A 34 54.09 2.78 -3.22
C VAL A 34 53.69 3.00 -1.75
N SER A 35 53.50 4.25 -1.35
CA SER A 35 52.95 4.64 -0.04
C SER A 35 51.54 4.09 0.19
N ARG A 36 51.32 3.50 1.37
CA ARG A 36 49.99 3.07 1.86
C ARG A 36 48.99 4.23 1.82
N VAL A 37 47.88 4.02 1.11
CA VAL A 37 46.64 4.76 1.32
C VAL A 37 46.07 4.47 2.72
N PRO A 38 45.42 5.44 3.40
CA PRO A 38 44.82 5.24 4.71
C PRO A 38 43.64 4.26 4.63
N PHE A 39 43.52 3.42 5.65
CA PHE A 39 42.41 2.51 5.88
C PHE A 39 41.11 3.31 5.98
N VAL A 40 40.27 3.23 4.94
CA VAL A 40 38.90 3.73 4.97
C VAL A 40 38.08 2.72 5.77
N GLU A 41 37.53 3.15 6.89
CA GLU A 41 36.60 2.38 7.70
C GLU A 41 35.36 2.07 6.85
N MET A 42 35.13 0.79 6.59
CA MET A 42 33.99 0.33 5.80
C MET A 42 32.70 0.46 6.64
N PRO A 43 31.57 0.86 6.04
CA PRO A 43 30.28 0.88 6.73
C PRO A 43 29.87 -0.53 7.21
N PRO A 44 29.11 -0.65 8.31
CA PRO A 44 28.75 -1.94 8.88
C PRO A 44 27.99 -2.81 7.86
N LYS A 45 28.37 -4.10 7.80
CA LYS A 45 27.80 -5.08 6.88
C LYS A 45 26.30 -5.25 7.14
N LYS A 46 25.50 -5.13 6.08
CA LYS A 46 24.07 -5.51 6.04
C LYS A 46 23.93 -6.98 6.41
N VAL A 47 23.12 -7.27 7.43
CA VAL A 47 22.85 -8.65 7.85
C VAL A 47 21.73 -9.18 6.95
N SER A 48 22.04 -10.13 6.08
CA SER A 48 21.05 -10.83 5.24
C SER A 48 20.25 -11.82 6.06
N ALA A 49 18.94 -11.90 5.80
CA ALA A 49 17.92 -12.67 6.53
C ALA A 49 18.02 -14.20 6.40
N THR A 50 19.14 -14.80 6.81
CA THR A 50 19.25 -16.24 7.01
C THR A 50 19.95 -16.50 8.34
N SER A 51 19.15 -16.87 9.36
CA SER A 51 19.42 -17.00 10.80
C SER A 51 19.38 -15.70 11.63
N LEU A 52 18.19 -15.10 11.75
CA LEU A 52 17.93 -14.08 12.79
C LEU A 52 17.87 -14.76 14.16
N ASP A 53 18.69 -14.29 15.10
CA ASP A 53 18.61 -14.61 16.53
C ASP A 53 17.19 -14.32 17.05
N ARG A 54 16.61 -15.23 17.84
CA ARG A 54 15.25 -15.12 18.38
C ARG A 54 14.99 -13.76 19.02
N GLN A 55 15.98 -13.28 19.78
CA GLN A 55 15.89 -11.98 20.44
C GLN A 55 15.97 -10.81 19.46
N ALA A 56 16.70 -10.94 18.35
CA ALA A 56 16.77 -9.89 17.34
C ALA A 56 15.42 -9.73 16.62
N TYR A 57 14.72 -10.82 16.32
CA TYR A 57 13.37 -10.76 15.76
C TYR A 57 12.39 -10.07 16.72
N GLN A 58 12.39 -10.48 17.98
CA GLN A 58 11.54 -9.87 19.02
C GLN A 58 11.84 -8.37 19.17
N ALA A 59 13.12 -7.99 19.17
CA ALA A 59 13.55 -6.59 19.21
C ALA A 59 13.03 -5.79 18.01
N MET A 60 13.22 -6.29 16.79
CA MET A 60 12.77 -5.61 15.57
C MET A 60 11.26 -5.44 15.55
N HIS A 61 10.50 -6.51 15.87
CA HIS A 61 9.04 -6.46 15.93
C HIS A 61 8.55 -5.44 16.95
N PHE A 62 9.16 -5.41 18.15
CA PHE A 62 8.81 -4.44 19.18
C PHE A 62 9.09 -2.99 18.75
N LEU A 63 10.29 -2.73 18.22
CA LEU A 63 10.71 -1.40 17.80
C LEU A 63 9.82 -0.87 16.66
N LYS A 64 9.41 -1.75 15.74
CA LYS A 64 8.44 -1.47 14.68
C LYS A 64 7.11 -0.99 15.24
N LEU A 65 6.48 -1.80 16.10
CA LEU A 65 5.19 -1.44 16.72
C LEU A 65 5.31 -0.15 17.54
N GLN A 66 6.39 0.03 18.30
CA GLN A 66 6.61 1.25 19.08
C GLN A 66 6.64 2.49 18.19
N ALA A 67 7.34 2.42 17.05
CA ALA A 67 7.47 3.53 16.11
C ALA A 67 6.15 3.86 15.40
N GLU A 68 5.35 2.84 15.06
CA GLU A 68 4.01 3.00 14.50
C GLU A 68 3.04 3.63 15.53
N CYS A 69 3.01 3.10 16.76
CA CYS A 69 2.22 3.64 17.86
C CYS A 69 2.54 5.11 18.10
N LYS A 70 3.83 5.45 18.18
CA LYS A 70 4.30 6.83 18.36
C LYS A 70 3.77 7.74 17.25
N SER A 71 3.98 7.34 15.99
CA SER A 71 3.53 8.12 14.82
C SER A 71 2.02 8.36 14.82
N TRP A 72 1.23 7.35 15.19
CA TRP A 72 -0.22 7.48 15.26
C TRP A 72 -0.66 8.44 16.37
N ILE A 73 -0.09 8.32 17.57
CA ILE A 73 -0.39 9.21 18.70
C ILE A 73 -0.03 10.67 18.35
N GLU A 74 1.14 10.90 17.75
CA GLU A 74 1.57 12.24 17.30
C GLU A 74 0.62 12.82 16.26
N THR A 75 0.14 11.97 15.34
CA THR A 75 -0.81 12.36 14.29
C THR A 75 -2.16 12.78 14.87
N VAL A 76 -2.66 12.07 15.90
CA VAL A 76 -3.92 12.40 16.56
C VAL A 76 -3.77 13.64 17.44
N LEU A 77 -2.69 13.75 18.21
CA LEU A 77 -2.45 14.89 19.11
C LEU A 77 -2.00 16.16 18.37
N GLY A 78 -1.47 16.02 17.15
CA GLY A 78 -0.89 17.13 16.39
C GLY A 78 0.38 17.71 17.02
N GLN A 79 1.05 16.96 17.89
CA GLN A 79 2.26 17.36 18.61
C GLN A 79 3.26 16.20 18.64
N PRO A 80 4.57 16.46 18.47
CA PRO A 80 5.59 15.42 18.53
C PRO A 80 5.79 14.91 19.96
N ILE A 81 6.06 13.62 20.09
CA ILE A 81 6.46 12.98 21.34
C ILE A 81 8.00 13.10 21.46
N PRO A 82 8.51 13.71 22.54
CA PRO A 82 9.92 14.12 22.63
C PRO A 82 10.89 12.94 22.73
N SER A 83 10.49 11.85 23.37
CA SER A 83 11.31 10.64 23.50
C SER A 83 10.98 9.60 22.44
N ASN A 84 11.97 8.80 22.05
CA ASN A 84 11.73 7.58 21.28
C ASN A 84 11.21 6.44 22.16
N ASP A 85 11.51 6.47 23.46
CA ASP A 85 11.01 5.48 24.43
C ASP A 85 9.55 5.79 24.80
N LEU A 86 8.64 5.13 24.10
CA LEU A 86 7.20 5.36 24.26
C LEU A 86 6.69 4.94 25.64
N PHE A 87 7.36 4.01 26.32
CA PHE A 87 7.01 3.62 27.68
C PHE A 87 7.09 4.81 28.64
N GLN A 88 8.18 5.59 28.59
CA GLN A 88 8.36 6.73 29.50
C GLN A 88 7.26 7.79 29.34
N GLU A 89 6.85 8.02 28.10
CA GLU A 89 5.87 9.03 27.73
C GLU A 89 4.44 8.61 28.11
N LEU A 90 4.13 7.33 27.93
CA LEU A 90 2.80 6.78 28.23
C LEU A 90 2.60 6.40 29.71
N ARG A 91 3.68 6.11 30.45
CA ARG A 91 3.63 5.63 31.85
C ARG A 91 2.77 6.48 32.77
N SER A 92 2.79 7.80 32.59
CA SER A 92 2.00 8.74 33.42
C SER A 92 0.49 8.66 33.17
N GLY A 93 0.06 8.06 32.06
CA GLY A 93 -1.31 8.06 31.57
C GLY A 93 -1.80 9.43 31.03
N VAL A 94 -1.01 10.50 31.17
CA VAL A 94 -1.40 11.85 30.75
C VAL A 94 -1.58 11.92 29.23
N VAL A 95 -0.64 11.36 28.47
CA VAL A 95 -0.70 11.31 27.01
C VAL A 95 -1.93 10.53 26.54
N LEU A 96 -2.22 9.38 27.17
CA LEU A 96 -3.40 8.56 26.85
C LEU A 96 -4.72 9.28 27.13
N CYS A 97 -4.82 9.98 28.27
CA CYS A 97 -5.98 10.79 28.60
C CYS A 97 -6.16 11.97 27.63
N ASN A 98 -5.06 12.62 27.23
CA ASN A 98 -5.10 13.69 26.22
C ASN A 98 -5.54 13.15 24.86
N LEU A 99 -5.01 11.99 24.44
CA LEU A 99 -5.40 11.31 23.21
C LEU A 99 -6.91 11.07 23.17
N MET A 100 -7.46 10.54 24.27
CA MET A 100 -8.90 10.32 24.40
C MET A 100 -9.70 11.62 24.32
N ASN A 101 -9.24 12.70 24.98
CA ASN A 101 -9.91 14.00 24.93
C ASN A 101 -9.83 14.67 23.56
N THR A 102 -8.78 14.42 22.77
CA THR A 102 -8.68 14.94 21.40
C THR A 102 -9.68 14.27 20.46
N LEU A 103 -9.85 12.95 20.58
CA LEU A 103 -10.78 12.17 19.77
C LEU A 103 -12.24 12.33 20.23
N PHE A 104 -12.44 12.44 21.53
CA PHE A 104 -13.75 12.56 22.18
C PHE A 104 -13.69 13.66 23.25
N PRO A 105 -13.96 14.92 22.87
CA PRO A 105 -13.89 16.06 23.77
C PRO A 105 -14.70 15.85 25.06
N GLY A 106 -14.06 16.03 26.21
CA GLY A 106 -14.70 15.93 27.53
C GLY A 106 -14.84 14.50 28.09
N SER A 107 -14.28 13.49 27.43
CA SER A 107 -14.34 12.09 27.90
C SER A 107 -13.60 11.87 29.21
N VAL A 108 -12.45 12.53 29.38
CA VAL A 108 -11.64 12.50 30.61
C VAL A 108 -11.73 13.86 31.29
N LYS A 109 -12.49 13.92 32.39
CA LYS A 109 -12.77 15.16 33.13
C LYS A 109 -11.59 15.67 33.96
N LYS A 110 -10.78 14.76 34.50
CA LYS A 110 -9.66 15.07 35.39
C LYS A 110 -8.45 14.25 34.98
N ILE A 111 -7.33 14.94 34.73
CA ILE A 111 -6.05 14.32 34.40
C ILE A 111 -5.07 14.68 35.51
N ASN A 112 -4.57 13.69 36.24
CA ASN A 112 -3.64 13.92 37.33
C ASN A 112 -2.21 14.07 36.77
N LYS A 113 -1.58 15.23 36.95
CA LYS A 113 -0.17 15.48 36.52
C LYS A 113 0.86 15.23 37.61
N SER A 114 0.46 14.57 38.71
CA SER A 114 1.33 14.28 39.84
C SER A 114 2.32 13.16 39.51
N LYS A 115 3.51 13.22 40.12
CA LYS A 115 4.51 12.14 40.03
C LYS A 115 4.18 10.93 40.93
N PHE A 116 3.09 11.00 41.69
CA PHE A 116 2.68 9.92 42.58
C PHE A 116 2.12 8.74 41.77
N GLY A 117 2.68 7.54 41.94
CA GLY A 117 2.36 6.37 41.11
C GLY A 117 0.88 5.99 41.09
N ALA A 118 0.17 6.12 42.22
CA ALA A 118 -1.27 5.82 42.27
C ALA A 118 -2.09 6.74 41.33
N HIS A 119 -1.69 8.01 41.18
CA HIS A 119 -2.35 8.93 40.26
C HIS A 119 -2.06 8.59 38.78
N GLN A 120 -0.89 8.02 38.47
CA GLN A 120 -0.54 7.58 37.14
C GLN A 120 -1.38 6.35 36.74
N ILE A 121 -1.49 5.38 37.66
CA ILE A 121 -2.37 4.21 37.53
C ILE A 121 -3.84 4.64 37.34
N GLU A 122 -4.31 5.63 38.10
CA GLU A 122 -5.67 6.18 37.97
C GLU A 122 -5.92 6.79 36.58
N ASN A 123 -4.95 7.54 36.03
CA ASN A 123 -5.07 8.09 34.67
C ASN A 123 -5.21 6.96 33.64
N VAL A 124 -4.36 5.94 33.72
CA VAL A 124 -4.42 4.78 32.81
C VAL A 124 -5.76 4.05 32.95
N GLY A 125 -6.23 3.81 34.18
CA GLY A 125 -7.54 3.22 34.42
C GLY A 125 -8.71 4.05 33.86
N THR A 126 -8.58 5.37 33.89
CA THR A 126 -9.58 6.28 33.30
C THR A 126 -9.60 6.16 31.78
N PHE A 127 -8.44 6.10 31.13
CA PHE A 127 -8.32 5.86 29.69
C PHE A 127 -8.98 4.52 29.28
N LEU A 128 -8.66 3.44 29.98
CA LEU A 128 -9.26 2.11 29.73
C LEU A 128 -10.79 2.13 29.91
N SER A 129 -11.28 2.88 30.92
CA SER A 129 -12.72 3.05 31.13
C SER A 129 -13.41 3.81 30.00
N CYS A 130 -12.70 4.72 29.33
CA CYS A 130 -13.18 5.38 28.12
C CYS A 130 -13.17 4.43 26.91
N LEU A 131 -12.16 3.57 26.77
CA LEU A 131 -12.12 2.54 25.71
C LEU A 131 -13.32 1.59 25.79
N ARG A 132 -13.72 1.18 27.00
CA ARG A 132 -14.94 0.38 27.19
C ARG A 132 -16.21 1.09 26.70
N LYS A 133 -16.29 2.41 26.85
CA LYS A 133 -17.46 3.20 26.43
C LYS A 133 -17.56 3.39 24.93
N VAL A 134 -16.46 3.16 24.19
CA VAL A 134 -16.44 3.23 22.72
C VAL A 134 -16.57 1.85 22.08
N ASP A 135 -16.96 0.84 22.87
CA ASP A 135 -17.22 -0.56 22.48
C ASP A 135 -15.95 -1.38 22.15
N MET A 136 -14.83 -1.08 22.81
CA MET A 136 -13.64 -1.93 22.70
C MET A 136 -13.80 -3.22 23.53
N LYS A 137 -13.38 -4.37 23.00
CA LYS A 137 -13.52 -5.67 23.67
C LYS A 137 -12.57 -5.76 24.87
N GLU A 138 -13.03 -6.35 25.99
CA GLU A 138 -12.17 -6.54 27.18
C GLU A 138 -10.90 -7.35 26.89
N ALA A 139 -10.95 -8.29 25.95
CA ALA A 139 -9.78 -9.08 25.53
C ALA A 139 -8.66 -8.24 24.90
N GLU A 140 -8.98 -7.07 24.35
CA GLU A 140 -8.04 -6.16 23.70
C GLU A 140 -7.51 -5.07 24.66
N LEU A 141 -8.01 -5.02 25.90
CA LEU A 141 -7.58 -4.06 26.91
C LEU A 141 -6.38 -4.59 27.70
N PHE A 142 -5.43 -3.70 28.00
CA PHE A 142 -4.33 -3.96 28.92
C PHE A 142 -4.69 -3.56 30.36
N GLU A 143 -3.89 -4.01 31.33
CA GLU A 143 -4.06 -3.65 32.73
C GLU A 143 -3.21 -2.42 33.11
N PRO A 144 -3.65 -1.56 34.03
CA PRO A 144 -2.86 -0.38 34.42
C PRO A 144 -1.41 -0.67 34.85
N LEU A 145 -1.16 -1.85 35.44
CA LEU A 145 0.18 -2.28 35.85
C LEU A 145 1.04 -2.74 34.66
N ASP A 146 0.43 -3.20 33.57
CA ASP A 146 1.16 -3.58 32.33
C ASP A 146 1.99 -2.41 31.82
N LEU A 147 1.41 -1.21 31.86
CA LEU A 147 2.06 0.05 31.47
C LEU A 147 2.83 0.72 32.61
N HIS A 148 2.31 0.75 33.85
CA HIS A 148 2.97 1.51 34.92
C HIS A 148 4.27 0.85 35.42
N GLU A 149 4.29 -0.48 35.47
CA GLU A 149 5.43 -1.28 35.95
C GLU A 149 6.24 -1.91 34.82
N LYS A 150 5.93 -1.58 33.56
CA LYS A 150 6.59 -2.14 32.37
C LYS A 150 6.46 -3.66 32.27
N LYS A 151 5.37 -4.26 32.77
CA LYS A 151 5.19 -5.72 32.74
C LYS A 151 4.94 -6.25 31.33
N ASN A 152 4.11 -5.56 30.55
CA ASN A 152 3.76 -6.01 29.20
C ASN A 152 3.43 -4.82 28.29
N MET A 153 4.47 -4.25 27.68
CA MET A 153 4.31 -3.12 26.77
C MET A 153 3.72 -3.54 25.41
N MET A 154 3.90 -4.80 25.01
CA MET A 154 3.29 -5.34 23.78
C MET A 154 1.76 -5.30 23.84
N LYS A 155 1.16 -5.64 24.98
CA LYS A 155 -0.29 -5.56 25.18
C LYS A 155 -0.80 -4.11 25.07
N VAL A 156 -0.02 -3.14 25.54
CA VAL A 156 -0.33 -1.71 25.39
C VAL A 156 -0.35 -1.31 23.91
N PHE A 157 0.66 -1.73 23.12
CA PHE A 157 0.71 -1.45 21.68
C PHE A 157 -0.46 -2.09 20.93
N LYS A 158 -0.77 -3.36 21.20
CA LYS A 158 -1.92 -4.06 20.59
C LYS A 158 -3.24 -3.36 20.91
N CYS A 159 -3.42 -2.91 22.14
CA CYS A 159 -4.61 -2.14 22.54
C CYS A 159 -4.73 -0.82 21.77
N LEU A 160 -3.63 -0.07 21.63
CA LEU A 160 -3.64 1.17 20.86
C LEU A 160 -3.92 0.95 19.37
N TYR A 161 -3.38 -0.15 18.81
CA TYR A 161 -3.65 -0.54 17.43
C TYR A 161 -5.14 -0.85 17.22
N GLY A 162 -5.73 -1.74 18.04
CA GLY A 162 -7.16 -2.07 17.95
C GLY A 162 -8.06 -0.85 18.15
N PHE A 163 -7.68 0.06 19.05
CA PHE A 163 -8.38 1.32 19.23
C PHE A 163 -8.32 2.21 17.97
N SER A 164 -7.19 2.25 17.28
CA SER A 164 -7.05 3.01 16.04
C SER A 164 -7.96 2.49 14.92
N GLU A 165 -7.99 1.17 14.71
CA GLU A 165 -8.83 0.51 13.69
C GLU A 165 -10.32 0.77 13.95
N LEU A 166 -10.73 0.64 15.21
CA LEU A 166 -12.11 0.94 15.64
C LEU A 166 -12.53 2.38 15.30
N LEU A 167 -11.62 3.34 15.40
CA LEU A 167 -11.90 4.74 15.09
C LEU A 167 -11.85 5.06 13.61
N VAL A 168 -11.02 4.36 12.83
CA VAL A 168 -11.00 4.46 11.37
C VAL A 168 -12.32 3.97 10.81
N GLY A 169 -12.82 2.80 11.27
CA GLY A 169 -14.13 2.29 10.88
C GLY A 169 -15.29 3.23 11.25
N LYS A 170 -15.12 4.05 12.30
CA LYS A 170 -16.08 5.08 12.73
C LYS A 170 -15.82 6.47 12.11
N GLY A 171 -14.83 6.62 11.22
CA GLY A 171 -14.47 7.88 10.56
C GLY A 171 -13.94 8.99 11.48
N LYS A 172 -13.44 8.64 12.68
CA LYS A 172 -13.02 9.59 13.74
C LYS A 172 -11.51 9.76 13.87
N ALA A 173 -10.71 8.87 13.28
CA ALA A 173 -9.25 8.94 13.32
C ALA A 173 -8.63 8.69 11.94
N LYS A 174 -7.40 9.19 11.76
CA LYS A 174 -6.57 8.88 10.59
C LYS A 174 -6.09 7.43 10.65
N LYS A 175 -5.91 6.82 9.47
CA LYS A 175 -5.45 5.44 9.31
C LYS A 175 -4.09 5.24 10.00
N TRP A 176 -3.94 4.09 10.67
CA TRP A 176 -2.66 3.64 11.20
C TRP A 176 -1.69 3.38 10.05
N VAL A 177 -0.54 4.04 10.05
CA VAL A 177 0.48 3.86 9.02
C VAL A 177 1.45 2.79 9.50
N ARG A 178 1.41 1.62 8.86
CA ARG A 178 2.40 0.57 9.07
C ARG A 178 3.75 1.04 8.54
N LYS A 179 4.82 0.80 9.28
CA LYS A 179 6.16 1.03 8.76
C LYS A 179 6.54 -0.20 7.94
N THR A 180 6.93 0.00 6.69
CA THR A 180 7.71 -1.03 5.96
C THR A 180 9.02 -1.25 6.70
N ASP A 181 9.70 -2.38 6.50
CA ASP A 181 10.89 -2.75 7.26
C ASP A 181 11.93 -1.62 7.28
N THR A 182 11.84 -0.82 8.33
CA THR A 182 12.78 0.23 8.64
C THR A 182 13.96 -0.48 9.24
N ASP A 183 15.11 -0.36 8.60
CA ASP A 183 16.40 -0.82 9.10
C ASP A 183 16.65 -0.17 10.48
N PHE A 184 16.26 -0.82 11.56
CA PHE A 184 16.64 -0.42 12.92
C PHE A 184 18.14 -0.64 13.06
N SER A 185 18.81 0.32 13.69
CA SER A 185 20.24 0.21 13.93
C SER A 185 20.55 -0.94 14.89
N ASN A 186 21.73 -1.55 14.75
CA ASN A 186 22.16 -2.61 15.67
C ASN A 186 22.22 -2.09 17.11
N GLU A 187 22.52 -0.81 17.29
CA GLU A 187 22.53 -0.12 18.58
C GLU A 187 21.12 -0.06 19.23
N GLU A 188 20.07 0.18 18.44
CA GLU A 188 18.69 0.18 18.94
C GLU A 188 18.23 -1.22 19.36
N ILE A 189 18.64 -2.24 18.61
CA ILE A 189 18.37 -3.64 18.93
C ILE A 189 19.10 -4.04 20.22
N GLU A 190 20.37 -3.66 20.38
CA GLU A 190 21.13 -3.91 21.62
C GLU A 190 20.56 -3.16 22.82
N GLN A 191 20.15 -1.90 22.64
CA GLN A 191 19.51 -1.12 23.69
C GLN A 191 18.17 -1.74 24.09
N TRP A 192 17.37 -2.23 23.13
CA TRP A 192 16.16 -2.97 23.41
C TRP A 192 16.44 -4.24 24.22
N LYS A 193 17.46 -5.02 23.82
CA LYS A 193 17.86 -6.24 24.55
C LYS A 193 18.21 -5.92 26.00
N LYS A 194 18.87 -4.79 26.26
CA LYS A 194 19.20 -4.34 27.62
C LYS A 194 17.96 -3.91 28.43
N ASP A 195 17.02 -3.23 27.79
CA ASP A 195 15.88 -2.62 28.47
C ASP A 195 14.67 -3.55 28.63
N TYR A 196 14.55 -4.55 27.75
CA TYR A 196 13.40 -5.45 27.61
C TYR A 196 13.77 -6.93 27.51
N GLY A 197 15.05 -7.30 27.39
CA GLY A 197 15.47 -8.69 27.16
C GLY A 197 15.18 -9.66 28.31
N ASP A 198 15.01 -9.15 29.53
CA ASP A 198 14.61 -9.93 30.72
C ASP A 198 13.09 -10.02 30.90
N ILE A 199 12.31 -9.26 30.12
CA ILE A 199 10.84 -9.26 30.18
C ILE A 199 10.38 -10.34 29.22
N ASP A 200 9.66 -11.34 29.74
CA ASP A 200 8.99 -12.35 28.92
C ASP A 200 7.82 -11.70 28.19
N MET A 201 8.16 -11.07 27.07
CA MET A 201 7.20 -10.59 26.10
C MET A 201 6.72 -11.86 25.41
N ASP A 202 5.50 -12.29 25.75
CA ASP A 202 4.76 -13.41 25.17
C ASP A 202 4.50 -13.13 23.66
N ILE A 203 5.61 -13.12 22.91
CA ILE A 203 5.74 -12.92 21.48
C ILE A 203 5.93 -14.34 20.96
N PRO A 204 4.89 -14.93 20.38
CA PRO A 204 4.94 -16.28 19.84
C PRO A 204 6.16 -16.42 18.93
N MET A 205 7.05 -17.33 19.31
CA MET A 205 8.13 -17.81 18.47
C MET A 205 7.68 -19.15 17.97
N ASP A 206 7.09 -19.17 16.80
CA ASP A 206 6.72 -20.43 16.23
C ASP A 206 7.98 -21.18 15.75
N ALA A 207 7.96 -22.50 15.96
CA ALA A 207 8.81 -23.45 15.27
C ALA A 207 8.58 -23.47 13.73
N GLY A 208 7.65 -22.66 13.21
CA GLY A 208 7.33 -22.44 11.80
C GLY A 208 6.78 -21.04 11.41
N GLY A 209 6.88 -20.00 12.26
CA GLY A 209 6.34 -18.66 11.97
C GLY A 209 4.86 -18.30 12.21
N GLU A 210 4.03 -18.93 13.04
CA GLU A 210 2.70 -18.45 13.45
C GLU A 210 2.19 -18.97 14.82
N GLU A 211 1.61 -18.07 15.66
CA GLU A 211 0.18 -18.13 16.06
C GLU A 211 -0.19 -17.17 17.23
N LEU A 212 -1.44 -16.66 17.19
CA LEU A 212 -2.16 -15.70 18.05
C LEU A 212 -2.17 -14.23 17.61
N ILE A 213 -2.33 -14.04 16.30
CA ILE A 213 -3.47 -13.30 15.77
C ILE A 213 -4.15 -14.27 14.79
N GLU A 214 -5.17 -15.00 15.22
CA GLU A 214 -6.14 -15.56 14.27
C GLU A 214 -6.78 -14.33 13.59
N GLU A 215 -6.74 -14.11 12.27
CA GLU A 215 -6.78 -15.03 11.14
C GLU A 215 -5.66 -14.75 10.12
N GLU A 216 -5.27 -15.78 9.37
CA GLU A 216 -4.51 -15.69 8.12
C GLU A 216 -5.00 -14.50 7.28
N SER A 217 -4.07 -13.65 6.89
CA SER A 217 -3.98 -13.30 5.50
C SER A 217 -2.49 -13.14 5.20
N GLU A 218 -1.93 -14.08 4.43
CA GLU A 218 -1.10 -13.74 3.25
C GLU A 218 -1.58 -12.40 2.69
N ASP A 219 -0.80 -11.49 2.12
CA ASP A 219 -1.35 -10.25 1.53
C ASP A 219 -2.62 -10.53 0.65
N ILE A 220 -3.82 -10.61 1.25
CA ILE A 220 -5.10 -10.88 0.60
C ILE A 220 -5.45 -9.47 0.19
N VAL A 221 -4.86 -9.09 -0.93
CA VAL A 221 -5.46 -8.11 -1.80
C VAL A 221 -6.87 -8.63 -2.03
N ASP A 222 -7.87 -7.91 -1.52
CA ASP A 222 -9.27 -8.20 -1.82
C ASP A 222 -9.38 -8.47 -3.33
N ASP A 223 -10.08 -9.54 -3.69
CA ASP A 223 -10.31 -9.87 -5.10
C ASP A 223 -10.82 -8.63 -5.82
N VAL A 224 -10.17 -8.29 -6.92
CA VAL A 224 -10.61 -7.18 -7.74
C VAL A 224 -12.00 -7.53 -8.25
N ILE A 225 -12.94 -6.61 -8.10
CA ILE A 225 -14.31 -6.76 -8.57
C ILE A 225 -14.45 -5.99 -9.88
N LYS A 226 -15.00 -6.66 -10.90
CA LYS A 226 -15.31 -6.02 -12.19
C LYS A 226 -16.30 -4.88 -11.98
N ALA A 227 -16.00 -3.71 -12.53
CA ALA A 227 -16.94 -2.59 -12.54
C ALA A 227 -18.11 -2.88 -13.51
N ASP A 228 -19.34 -2.60 -13.09
CA ASP A 228 -20.52 -2.83 -13.92
C ASP A 228 -20.73 -1.64 -14.89
N PRO A 229 -20.85 -1.87 -16.21
CA PRO A 229 -21.17 -0.80 -17.16
C PRO A 229 -22.46 -0.02 -16.86
N ASP A 230 -23.44 -0.63 -16.17
CA ASP A 230 -24.69 0.02 -15.79
C ASP A 230 -24.51 1.07 -14.67
N ASP A 231 -23.41 1.02 -13.91
CA ASP A 231 -23.06 2.05 -12.91
C ASP A 231 -22.62 3.38 -13.55
N PHE A 232 -22.39 3.40 -14.87
CA PHE A 232 -21.89 4.56 -15.61
C PHE A 232 -22.88 5.03 -16.69
N PRO A 233 -24.04 5.60 -16.30
CA PRO A 233 -25.06 6.04 -17.26
C PRO A 233 -24.56 7.20 -18.10
N VAL A 234 -24.67 7.06 -19.43
CA VAL A 234 -24.25 8.08 -20.39
C VAL A 234 -25.44 8.99 -20.74
N SER A 235 -25.39 10.24 -20.29
CA SER A 235 -26.46 11.23 -20.51
C SER A 235 -26.22 12.12 -21.74
N THR A 236 -25.01 12.10 -22.32
CA THR A 236 -24.59 12.95 -23.43
C THR A 236 -24.45 12.19 -24.75
N THR A 237 -24.54 12.91 -25.87
CA THR A 237 -24.31 12.32 -27.20
C THR A 237 -22.86 11.87 -27.34
N VAL A 238 -22.66 10.60 -27.70
CA VAL A 238 -21.34 9.99 -27.83
C VAL A 238 -20.89 10.15 -29.28
N THR A 239 -19.73 10.76 -29.48
CA THR A 239 -19.11 10.89 -30.79
C THR A 239 -17.93 9.93 -30.91
N ALA A 240 -17.63 9.46 -32.13
CA ALA A 240 -16.45 8.61 -32.37
C ALA A 240 -15.13 9.28 -31.92
N LYS A 241 -15.07 10.62 -31.90
CA LYS A 241 -13.92 11.37 -31.39
C LYS A 241 -13.85 11.32 -29.86
N GLY A 242 -14.97 11.45 -29.16
CA GLY A 242 -15.05 11.31 -27.70
C GLY A 242 -14.70 9.90 -27.26
N LEU A 243 -15.18 8.90 -27.98
CA LEU A 243 -14.83 7.49 -27.77
C LEU A 243 -13.33 7.23 -27.97
N GLY A 244 -12.68 7.95 -28.89
CA GLY A 244 -11.22 7.87 -29.06
C GLY A 244 -10.43 8.35 -27.84
N VAL A 245 -10.91 9.38 -27.13
CA VAL A 245 -10.25 9.89 -25.92
C VAL A 245 -10.37 8.88 -24.78
N THR A 246 -11.56 8.32 -24.57
CA THR A 246 -11.78 7.31 -23.53
C THR A 246 -11.06 6.00 -23.83
N LEU A 247 -10.87 5.65 -25.10
CA LEU A 247 -9.99 4.54 -25.50
C LEU A 247 -8.54 4.77 -25.07
N GLU A 248 -8.00 5.98 -25.27
CA GLU A 248 -6.61 6.30 -24.87
C GLU A 248 -6.44 6.18 -23.35
N GLU A 249 -7.40 6.67 -22.58
CA GLU A 249 -7.40 6.57 -21.11
C GLU A 249 -7.48 5.11 -20.62
N LEU A 250 -8.30 4.28 -21.29
CA LEU A 250 -8.39 2.85 -21.02
C LEU A 250 -7.07 2.14 -21.33
N ILE A 251 -6.49 2.38 -22.51
CA ILE A 251 -5.22 1.74 -22.90
C ILE A 251 -4.12 2.08 -21.89
N GLN A 252 -4.03 3.34 -21.48
CA GLN A 252 -3.05 3.77 -20.47
C GLN A 252 -3.24 3.03 -19.14
N ALA A 253 -4.48 2.83 -18.69
CA ALA A 253 -4.76 2.08 -17.47
C ALA A 253 -4.40 0.60 -17.59
N VAL A 254 -4.66 -0.03 -18.75
CA VAL A 254 -4.29 -1.42 -18.99
C VAL A 254 -2.76 -1.57 -19.10
N ASP A 255 -2.05 -0.61 -19.69
CA ASP A 255 -0.57 -0.57 -19.71
C ASP A 255 -0.01 -0.56 -18.27
N GLU A 256 -0.67 0.13 -17.33
CA GLU A 256 -0.28 0.10 -15.92
C GLU A 256 -0.49 -1.27 -15.27
N VAL A 257 -1.49 -2.05 -15.70
CA VAL A 257 -1.69 -3.42 -15.23
C VAL A 257 -0.59 -4.34 -15.76
N GLU A 258 -0.16 -4.18 -17.02
CA GLU A 258 0.87 -5.03 -17.65
C GLU A 258 2.24 -4.96 -16.95
N ASP A 259 2.52 -3.87 -16.24
CA ASP A 259 3.72 -3.71 -15.42
C ASP A 259 3.63 -4.42 -14.04
N PHE A 260 2.69 -5.35 -13.87
CA PHE A 260 2.44 -6.11 -12.63
C PHE A 260 3.66 -6.84 -12.02
N LYS A 261 4.73 -7.04 -12.79
CA LYS A 261 5.96 -7.70 -12.34
C LYS A 261 6.84 -6.78 -11.50
N ASN A 262 6.73 -5.47 -11.72
CA ASN A 262 7.54 -4.46 -11.03
C ASN A 262 6.75 -3.75 -9.92
N LYS A 263 5.47 -4.10 -9.74
CA LYS A 263 4.54 -3.49 -8.78
C LYS A 263 4.28 -4.37 -7.57
N ALA A 264 3.91 -3.74 -6.44
CA ALA A 264 3.42 -4.45 -5.27
C ALA A 264 2.07 -5.17 -5.56
N PRO A 265 1.66 -6.17 -4.75
CA PRO A 265 0.39 -6.87 -4.95
C PRO A 265 -0.80 -5.90 -4.99
N GLN A 266 -0.88 -5.01 -3.99
CA GLN A 266 -1.91 -3.98 -3.88
C GLN A 266 -1.89 -3.00 -5.05
N GLU A 267 -0.71 -2.50 -5.45
CA GLU A 267 -0.59 -1.56 -6.56
C GLU A 267 -1.07 -2.17 -7.89
N THR A 268 -0.89 -3.49 -8.06
CA THR A 268 -1.40 -4.18 -9.24
C THR A 268 -2.92 -4.33 -9.19
N ALA A 269 -3.49 -4.67 -8.03
CA ALA A 269 -4.94 -4.77 -7.84
C ALA A 269 -5.65 -3.41 -8.01
N ASP A 270 -5.06 -2.34 -7.46
CA ASP A 270 -5.55 -0.97 -7.61
C ASP A 270 -5.52 -0.55 -9.10
N ALA A 271 -4.45 -0.89 -9.83
CA ALA A 271 -4.36 -0.63 -11.27
C ALA A 271 -5.41 -1.42 -12.07
N THR A 272 -5.66 -2.69 -11.72
CA THR A 272 -6.72 -3.48 -12.38
C THR A 272 -8.10 -2.92 -12.08
N THR A 273 -8.34 -2.40 -10.88
CA THR A 273 -9.59 -1.73 -10.52
C THR A 273 -9.82 -0.48 -11.37
N ASP A 274 -8.80 0.38 -11.50
CA ASP A 274 -8.86 1.57 -12.35
C ASP A 274 -9.08 1.22 -13.84
N ALA A 275 -8.37 0.20 -14.34
CA ALA A 275 -8.57 -0.31 -15.69
C ALA A 275 -9.98 -0.86 -15.91
N SER A 276 -10.55 -1.56 -14.92
CA SER A 276 -11.91 -2.10 -14.97
C SER A 276 -12.98 -1.00 -14.99
N ILE A 277 -12.81 0.05 -14.16
CA ILE A 277 -13.69 1.23 -14.16
C ILE A 277 -13.67 1.90 -15.54
N LYS A 278 -12.49 2.12 -16.11
CA LYS A 278 -12.35 2.74 -17.43
C LYS A 278 -12.92 1.85 -18.55
N ALA A 279 -12.78 0.53 -18.43
CA ALA A 279 -13.35 -0.42 -19.37
C ALA A 279 -14.88 -0.38 -19.33
N ALA A 280 -15.48 -0.33 -18.14
CA ALA A 280 -16.92 -0.20 -17.95
C ALA A 280 -17.46 1.14 -18.50
N GLN A 281 -16.75 2.26 -18.25
CA GLN A 281 -17.08 3.57 -18.83
C GLN A 281 -17.00 3.57 -20.36
N TYR A 282 -15.98 2.93 -20.93
CA TYR A 282 -15.83 2.80 -22.37
C TYR A 282 -16.95 1.93 -22.97
N ALA A 283 -17.26 0.79 -22.35
CA ALA A 283 -18.33 -0.10 -22.75
C ALA A 283 -19.70 0.61 -22.71
N SER A 284 -19.99 1.37 -21.65
CA SER A 284 -21.25 2.10 -21.53
C SER A 284 -21.40 3.16 -22.64
N GLN A 285 -20.31 3.81 -23.07
CA GLN A 285 -20.30 4.71 -24.22
C GLN A 285 -20.54 3.99 -25.55
N VAL A 286 -19.95 2.80 -25.76
CA VAL A 286 -20.20 1.97 -26.95
C VAL A 286 -21.67 1.57 -27.04
N ARG A 287 -22.28 1.14 -25.92
CA ARG A 287 -23.70 0.82 -25.83
C ARG A 287 -24.59 2.03 -26.09
N ALA A 288 -24.29 3.17 -25.47
CA ALA A 288 -25.02 4.42 -25.70
C ALA A 288 -24.95 4.88 -27.17
N MET A 289 -23.84 4.63 -27.85
CA MET A 289 -23.70 4.92 -29.29
C MET A 289 -24.60 4.03 -30.16
N ALA A 290 -24.80 2.77 -29.76
CA ALA A 290 -25.73 1.85 -30.40
C ALA A 290 -27.20 2.27 -30.19
N ASP A 291 -27.53 2.83 -29.02
CA ASP A 291 -28.88 3.28 -28.68
C ASP A 291 -29.22 4.64 -29.30
N GLN A 292 -28.28 5.59 -29.35
CA GLN A 292 -28.45 6.88 -30.02
C GLN A 292 -28.77 6.73 -31.50
N ALA A 293 -28.19 5.72 -32.14
CA ALA A 293 -28.45 5.38 -33.53
C ALA A 293 -29.91 4.95 -33.80
N ALA A 294 -30.65 4.48 -32.79
CA ALA A 294 -32.02 4.02 -32.95
C ALA A 294 -33.07 5.15 -32.89
N ALA A 295 -32.68 6.38 -32.50
CA ALA A 295 -33.61 7.49 -32.29
C ALA A 295 -33.85 8.36 -33.55
N ASP A 296 -32.99 8.26 -34.56
CA ASP A 296 -33.16 8.98 -35.83
C ASP A 296 -34.00 8.13 -36.79
N ASP A 297 -35.04 8.72 -37.42
CA ASP A 297 -36.07 8.10 -38.28
C ASP A 297 -35.54 7.60 -39.67
N GLY A 298 -34.29 7.13 -39.66
CA GLY A 298 -33.48 6.61 -40.76
C GLY A 298 -32.16 6.01 -40.24
N GLY A 299 -32.14 5.55 -38.98
CA GLY A 299 -30.94 5.11 -38.26
C GLY A 299 -30.14 4.00 -38.95
N PRO A 300 -28.87 3.79 -38.57
CA PRO A 300 -28.03 2.68 -39.03
C PRO A 300 -28.80 1.34 -39.03
N SER A 301 -28.59 0.52 -40.08
CA SER A 301 -29.12 -0.85 -40.19
C SER A 301 -29.10 -1.58 -38.85
N ASP A 302 -30.16 -2.35 -38.54
CA ASP A 302 -30.24 -3.24 -37.37
C ASP A 302 -28.95 -4.07 -37.18
N GLU A 303 -28.27 -4.37 -38.29
CA GLU A 303 -26.96 -5.04 -38.33
C GLU A 303 -25.84 -4.24 -37.63
N TRP A 304 -25.77 -2.92 -37.80
CA TRP A 304 -24.76 -2.08 -37.14
C TRP A 304 -25.03 -1.95 -35.65
N LYS A 305 -26.30 -1.84 -35.25
CA LYS A 305 -26.68 -1.86 -33.84
C LYS A 305 -26.29 -3.19 -33.19
N SER A 306 -26.64 -4.31 -33.84
CA SER A 306 -26.24 -5.66 -33.41
C SER A 306 -24.71 -5.80 -33.32
N LYS A 307 -23.98 -5.22 -34.28
CA LYS A 307 -22.51 -5.20 -34.28
C LYS A 307 -21.95 -4.40 -33.09
N MET A 308 -22.46 -3.21 -32.80
CA MET A 308 -22.04 -2.41 -31.64
C MET A 308 -22.37 -3.10 -30.31
N GLN A 309 -23.52 -3.76 -30.22
CA GLN A 309 -23.88 -4.54 -29.04
C GLN A 309 -22.97 -5.77 -28.87
N THR A 310 -22.52 -6.38 -29.97
CA THR A 310 -21.50 -7.43 -29.94
C THR A 310 -20.15 -6.90 -29.47
N GLN A 311 -19.74 -5.70 -29.91
CA GLN A 311 -18.51 -5.05 -29.45
C GLN A 311 -18.57 -4.70 -27.96
N PHE A 312 -19.72 -4.23 -27.48
CA PHE A 312 -19.95 -4.01 -26.05
C PHE A 312 -19.73 -5.29 -25.24
N GLN A 313 -20.36 -6.40 -25.64
CA GLN A 313 -20.20 -7.67 -24.94
C GLN A 313 -18.75 -8.17 -24.96
N ALA A 314 -18.07 -8.01 -26.10
CA ALA A 314 -16.66 -8.40 -26.21
C ALA A 314 -15.75 -7.61 -25.26
N ILE A 315 -16.03 -6.32 -25.03
CA ILE A 315 -15.29 -5.49 -24.06
C ILE A 315 -15.60 -5.93 -22.63
N ASP A 316 -16.87 -6.19 -22.31
CA ASP A 316 -17.28 -6.61 -20.97
C ASP A 316 -16.69 -7.99 -20.60
N ASP A 317 -16.76 -8.94 -21.52
CA ASP A 317 -16.16 -10.27 -21.37
C ASP A 317 -14.63 -10.19 -21.22
N ALA A 318 -13.97 -9.30 -21.96
CA ALA A 318 -12.52 -9.10 -21.85
C ALA A 318 -12.11 -8.41 -20.54
N ASN A 319 -12.95 -7.49 -20.03
CA ASN A 319 -12.75 -6.85 -18.73
C ASN A 319 -12.87 -7.90 -17.60
N GLU A 320 -13.89 -8.77 -17.67
CA GLU A 320 -14.05 -9.89 -16.73
C GLU A 320 -12.84 -10.83 -16.77
N ALA A 321 -12.38 -11.22 -17.96
CA ALA A 321 -11.22 -12.08 -18.11
C ALA A 321 -9.92 -11.45 -17.55
N MET A 322 -9.76 -10.12 -17.64
CA MET A 322 -8.63 -9.40 -17.05
C MET A 322 -8.69 -9.43 -15.52
N VAL A 323 -9.86 -9.14 -14.94
CA VAL A 323 -10.07 -9.18 -13.48
C VAL A 323 -9.87 -10.59 -12.93
N ASP A 324 -10.43 -11.61 -13.58
CA ASP A 324 -10.23 -13.01 -13.20
C ASP A 324 -8.76 -13.43 -13.29
N ALA A 325 -8.08 -13.03 -14.37
CA ALA A 325 -6.66 -13.35 -14.53
C ALA A 325 -5.77 -12.64 -13.51
N GLN A 326 -6.19 -11.45 -13.04
CA GLN A 326 -5.53 -10.73 -11.96
C GLN A 326 -5.73 -11.46 -10.63
N ASN A 327 -6.96 -11.83 -10.27
CA ASN A 327 -7.24 -12.56 -9.02
C ASN A 327 -6.53 -13.92 -9.01
N ASP A 328 -6.53 -14.63 -10.15
CA ASP A 328 -5.74 -15.85 -10.35
C ASP A 328 -4.25 -15.60 -10.09
N TYR A 329 -3.68 -14.53 -10.66
CA TYR A 329 -2.28 -14.16 -10.51
C TYR A 329 -1.93 -13.80 -9.07
N GLN A 330 -2.81 -13.09 -8.34
CA GLN A 330 -2.60 -12.77 -6.93
C GLN A 330 -2.49 -14.03 -6.08
N ALA A 331 -3.30 -15.06 -6.38
CA ALA A 331 -3.26 -16.33 -5.66
C ALA A 331 -1.95 -17.12 -5.83
N ASP A 332 -1.18 -16.91 -6.91
CA ASP A 332 0.20 -17.41 -7.03
C ASP A 332 1.01 -16.56 -8.03
N ARG A 333 1.69 -15.54 -7.50
CA ARG A 333 2.48 -14.61 -8.32
C ARG A 333 3.73 -15.24 -8.95
N SER A 334 4.17 -16.39 -8.44
CA SER A 334 5.34 -17.10 -8.95
C SER A 334 5.03 -17.95 -10.21
N ASP A 335 3.75 -18.26 -10.44
CA ASP A 335 3.31 -19.06 -11.58
C ASP A 335 3.38 -18.29 -12.90
N LYS A 336 4.31 -18.72 -13.76
CA LYS A 336 4.51 -18.18 -15.11
C LYS A 336 3.28 -18.33 -16.01
N LYS A 337 2.41 -19.31 -15.78
CA LYS A 337 1.19 -19.53 -16.56
C LYS A 337 0.16 -18.45 -16.26
N LYS A 338 -0.03 -18.12 -14.97
CA LYS A 338 -0.92 -17.04 -14.52
C LYS A 338 -0.44 -15.68 -14.99
N GLN A 339 0.88 -15.41 -14.90
CA GLN A 339 1.48 -14.18 -15.46
C GLN A 339 1.20 -14.02 -16.96
N LYS A 340 1.31 -15.10 -17.75
CA LYS A 340 0.99 -15.06 -19.18
C LYS A 340 -0.51 -14.88 -19.45
N LYS A 341 -1.36 -15.44 -18.60
CA LYS A 341 -2.82 -15.30 -18.71
C LYS A 341 -3.23 -13.85 -18.51
N LEU A 342 -2.68 -13.17 -17.49
CA LEU A 342 -2.93 -11.75 -17.23
C LEU A 342 -2.45 -10.87 -18.39
N LEU A 343 -1.22 -11.05 -18.88
CA LEU A 343 -0.72 -10.31 -20.05
C LEU A 343 -1.62 -10.49 -21.28
N LYS A 344 -2.08 -11.72 -21.51
CA LYS A 344 -2.98 -12.01 -22.64
C LYS A 344 -4.32 -11.31 -22.47
N ALA A 345 -4.90 -11.33 -21.26
CA ALA A 345 -6.18 -10.68 -21.00
C ALA A 345 -6.10 -9.16 -21.17
N CYS A 346 -4.98 -8.53 -20.76
CA CYS A 346 -4.72 -7.11 -21.02
C CYS A 346 -4.71 -6.79 -22.52
N GLU A 347 -4.00 -7.58 -23.33
CA GLU A 347 -3.97 -7.38 -24.79
C GLU A 347 -5.34 -7.65 -25.44
N ASP A 348 -6.04 -8.72 -25.03
CA ASP A 348 -7.37 -9.06 -25.54
C ASP A 348 -8.38 -7.90 -25.26
N LEU A 349 -8.31 -7.24 -24.10
CA LEU A 349 -9.12 -6.07 -23.76
C LEU A 349 -8.76 -4.85 -24.63
N LYS A 350 -7.47 -4.57 -24.85
CA LYS A 350 -7.03 -3.47 -25.72
C LYS A 350 -7.53 -3.69 -27.15
N ASP A 351 -7.44 -4.90 -27.66
CA ASP A 351 -7.87 -5.24 -29.01
C ASP A 351 -9.39 -5.16 -29.19
N ALA A 352 -10.17 -5.63 -28.21
CA ALA A 352 -11.62 -5.45 -28.19
C ALA A 352 -11.99 -3.96 -28.20
N ALA A 353 -11.32 -3.15 -27.38
CA ALA A 353 -11.60 -1.72 -27.29
C ALA A 353 -11.26 -0.98 -28.60
N ARG A 354 -10.12 -1.29 -29.22
CA ARG A 354 -9.72 -0.75 -30.54
C ARG A 354 -10.71 -1.16 -31.64
N GLY A 355 -11.14 -2.42 -31.65
CA GLY A 355 -12.12 -2.95 -32.60
C GLY A 355 -13.45 -2.22 -32.53
N ALA A 356 -13.93 -1.92 -31.32
CA ALA A 356 -15.15 -1.14 -31.11
C ALA A 356 -15.04 0.28 -31.69
N LEU A 357 -13.90 0.96 -31.49
CA LEU A 357 -13.69 2.30 -32.05
C LEU A 357 -13.64 2.29 -33.58
N ASP A 358 -12.99 1.30 -34.18
CA ASP A 358 -12.91 1.17 -35.63
C ASP A 358 -14.28 0.94 -36.26
N ASP A 359 -15.12 0.12 -35.64
CA ASP A 359 -16.48 -0.10 -36.10
C ASP A 359 -17.40 1.09 -35.83
N ALA A 360 -17.17 1.84 -34.73
CA ALA A 360 -17.85 3.11 -34.46
C ALA A 360 -17.52 4.19 -35.50
N LYS A 361 -16.25 4.26 -35.96
CA LYS A 361 -15.82 5.15 -37.04
C LYS A 361 -16.42 4.77 -38.40
N ARG A 362 -16.68 3.48 -38.62
CA ARG A 362 -17.28 2.93 -39.85
C ARG A 362 -18.81 2.98 -39.87
N LYS A 363 -19.45 3.85 -39.06
CA LYS A 363 -20.91 4.01 -39.04
C LYS A 363 -21.47 4.05 -40.48
N PRO A 364 -22.42 3.17 -40.84
CA PRO A 364 -22.91 3.05 -42.21
C PRO A 364 -23.58 4.34 -42.66
N ALA A 365 -23.46 4.64 -43.95
CA ALA A 365 -24.14 5.79 -44.55
C ALA A 365 -25.66 5.61 -44.42
N VAL A 366 -26.35 6.65 -43.95
CA VAL A 366 -27.80 6.69 -43.86
C VAL A 366 -28.36 7.03 -45.25
N CYS A 367 -29.38 6.30 -45.69
CA CYS A 367 -30.12 6.67 -46.89
C CYS A 367 -31.05 7.84 -46.55
N ALA A 368 -30.80 9.01 -47.14
CA ALA A 368 -31.65 10.19 -46.98
C ALA A 368 -33.08 9.90 -47.48
N HIS A 369 -34.11 10.22 -46.69
CA HIS A 369 -35.49 10.06 -47.11
C HIS A 369 -35.96 11.33 -47.82
N PRO A 370 -36.76 11.25 -48.92
CA PRO A 370 -37.34 12.44 -49.55
C PRO A 370 -38.19 13.33 -48.64
N ARG A 371 -38.55 12.84 -47.44
CA ARG A 371 -39.32 13.59 -46.43
C ARG A 371 -38.44 14.54 -45.61
N ASP A 372 -37.14 14.30 -45.58
CA ASP A 372 -36.16 15.14 -44.89
C ASP A 372 -35.90 16.46 -45.66
N PHE A 373 -36.37 16.53 -46.91
CA PHE A 373 -36.18 17.66 -47.83
C PHE A 373 -37.55 18.16 -48.34
N PRO A 374 -38.38 18.76 -47.47
CA PRO A 374 -39.64 19.37 -47.90
C PRO A 374 -39.35 20.50 -48.89
N ILE A 375 -40.09 20.51 -50.01
CA ILE A 375 -39.94 21.54 -51.04
C ILE A 375 -41.05 22.57 -50.87
N ASP A 376 -40.68 23.78 -50.49
CA ASP A 376 -41.59 24.91 -50.40
C ASP A 376 -41.45 25.80 -51.65
N GLY A 377 -42.48 25.81 -52.52
CA GLY A 377 -42.56 26.69 -53.69
C GLY A 377 -42.70 26.00 -55.05
N GLU A 378 -42.81 26.78 -56.12
CA GLU A 378 -42.81 26.26 -57.50
C GLU A 378 -41.40 25.83 -57.92
N LEU A 379 -41.23 24.55 -58.25
CA LEU A 379 -39.99 24.04 -58.83
C LEU A 379 -39.82 24.53 -60.27
N THR A 380 -38.62 25.02 -60.60
CA THR A 380 -38.22 25.30 -61.97
C THR A 380 -37.25 24.22 -62.49
N ASN A 381 -37.11 24.12 -63.81
CA ASN A 381 -36.13 23.21 -64.42
C ASN A 381 -34.69 23.50 -63.98
N LYS A 382 -34.37 24.75 -63.61
CA LYS A 382 -33.03 25.13 -63.13
C LYS A 382 -32.71 24.52 -61.76
N ASP A 383 -33.72 24.37 -60.91
CA ASP A 383 -33.55 23.79 -59.56
C ASP A 383 -33.25 22.29 -59.64
N LEU A 384 -33.83 21.59 -60.63
CA LEU A 384 -33.49 20.21 -60.96
C LEU A 384 -32.06 20.06 -61.48
N ASP A 385 -31.60 20.97 -62.37
CA ASP A 385 -30.23 20.94 -62.90
C ASP A 385 -29.18 21.14 -61.79
N VAL A 386 -29.45 22.04 -60.84
CA VAL A 386 -28.59 22.26 -59.67
C VAL A 386 -28.57 21.02 -58.76
N SER A 387 -29.73 20.45 -58.45
CA SER A 387 -29.85 19.25 -57.63
C SER A 387 -29.13 18.05 -58.25
N LEU A 388 -29.22 17.87 -59.57
CA LEU A 388 -28.51 16.83 -60.30
C LEU A 388 -26.98 17.04 -60.27
N ALA A 389 -26.52 18.28 -60.42
CA ALA A 389 -25.09 18.60 -60.35
C ALA A 389 -24.53 18.33 -58.95
N GLU A 390 -25.28 18.65 -57.89
CA GLU A 390 -24.91 18.35 -56.51
C GLU A 390 -24.88 16.85 -56.24
N LEU A 391 -25.87 16.09 -56.72
CA LEU A 391 -25.88 14.62 -56.63
C LEU A 391 -24.66 14.00 -57.33
N ILE A 392 -24.36 14.41 -58.56
CA ILE A 392 -23.19 13.92 -59.32
C ILE A 392 -21.89 14.25 -58.58
N LYS A 393 -21.78 15.46 -58.02
CA LYS A 393 -20.62 15.88 -57.24
C LYS A 393 -20.48 15.05 -55.95
N ALA A 394 -21.59 14.74 -55.28
CA ALA A 394 -21.60 13.90 -54.08
C ALA A 394 -21.19 12.46 -54.40
N CYS A 395 -21.72 11.85 -55.47
CA CYS A 395 -21.34 10.48 -55.89
C CYS A 395 -19.88 10.35 -56.36
N ARG A 396 -19.25 11.46 -56.77
CA ARG A 396 -17.83 11.48 -57.18
C ARG A 396 -16.86 11.63 -56.01
N LYS A 397 -17.34 12.14 -54.87
CA LYS A 397 -16.54 12.34 -53.65
C LYS A 397 -16.54 11.05 -52.85
#